data_AF-A0A3B9WYY0-F1
#
_entry.id   AF-A0A3B9WYY0-F1
#
_cell.length_a   1.000
_cell.length_b   1.000
_cell.length_c   1.000
_cell.angle_alpha   90.00
_cell.angle_beta   90.00
_cell.angle_gamma   90.00
#
_symmetry.space_group_name_H-M   'P 1'
#
loop_
_entity.id
_entity.type
_entity.pdbx_description
1 polymer ?
#
loop_
_entity_poly.entity_id
_entity_poly.type
_entity_poly.pdbx_seq_one_letter_code
_entity_poly.pdbx_strand_id
1 'polypeptide(L)'
;MIRVVNNLIPMLALTCLASTSFLPMALAQEFQTGDPISSVDESGERVFMSDNVKVYGSFHFSESCTFDPQRNLILAMNNGERGDGSENDGFVSLINPDGSVHTPKWIGVTRDGLELNHPLGSAIKNGVLYTVDIDHVRSFDLASGRPIKSVPIPGSTILNGIAVTEDGTVYTSNSSNPEVVYKVTSDDVVSTFAEGAPLTVPNGVAIDTQGNVVVVNIGDNAVITYDLDGNVINTEHTIEGGNDGIVILDDGTKYVSSVRFGSVSKIEPGQDAELIAAGIPSAASMCYDPVQNQLVIPLNGNYALAFIPLND
;
A
#
# COMPACT_ATOMS: atom_id res chain seq x y z
N MET A 1 32.42 28.78 100.56
CA MET A 1 32.93 29.19 99.23
C MET A 1 32.54 28.13 98.21
N ILE A 2 31.72 28.55 97.24
CA ILE A 2 31.46 27.99 95.90
C ILE A 2 31.59 26.46 95.78
N ARG A 3 30.45 25.76 95.68
CA ARG A 3 30.39 24.45 95.01
C ARG A 3 29.34 24.47 93.91
N VAL A 4 29.84 24.15 92.74
CA VAL A 4 29.25 24.22 91.41
C VAL A 4 28.07 23.25 91.30
N VAL A 5 26.97 23.76 90.73
CA VAL A 5 25.77 23.00 90.36
C VAL A 5 26.05 22.34 89.00
N ASN A 6 26.15 21.02 88.97
CA ASN A 6 26.17 20.27 87.71
C ASN A 6 24.75 19.78 87.40
N ASN A 7 24.14 20.42 86.40
CA ASN A 7 22.86 20.02 85.83
C ASN A 7 23.01 18.70 85.06
N LEU A 8 22.14 17.75 85.39
CA LEU A 8 21.87 16.54 84.61
C LEU A 8 21.16 16.95 83.30
N ILE A 9 21.75 16.60 82.16
CA ILE A 9 21.09 16.60 80.85
C ILE A 9 20.82 15.14 80.48
N PRO A 10 19.56 14.73 80.23
CA PRO A 10 19.25 13.36 79.83
C PRO A 10 19.66 13.12 78.37
N MET A 11 20.26 11.96 78.14
CA MET A 11 20.68 11.45 76.84
C MET A 11 19.44 11.06 76.02
N LEU A 12 19.10 11.86 75.01
CA LEU A 12 18.05 11.53 74.05
C LEU A 12 18.64 10.51 73.05
N ALA A 13 18.20 9.25 73.12
CA ALA A 13 18.54 8.25 72.12
C ALA A 13 17.81 8.58 70.82
N LEU A 14 18.55 9.08 69.82
CA LEU A 14 18.05 9.33 68.48
C LEU A 14 18.00 7.99 67.72
N THR A 15 16.85 7.33 67.70
CA THR A 15 16.60 6.19 66.81
C THR A 15 16.49 6.69 65.36
N CYS A 16 17.55 6.52 64.58
CA CYS A 16 17.47 6.66 63.12
C CYS A 16 16.56 5.56 62.56
N LEU A 17 15.30 5.89 62.26
CA LEU A 17 14.50 5.11 61.32
C LEU A 17 15.07 5.36 59.92
N ALA A 18 15.87 4.42 59.43
CA ALA A 18 16.24 4.38 58.02
C ALA A 18 14.97 4.05 57.21
N SER A 19 14.35 5.06 56.60
CA SER A 19 13.35 4.84 55.56
C SER A 19 14.07 4.27 54.35
N THR A 20 14.02 2.95 54.17
CA THR A 20 14.46 2.29 52.94
C THR A 20 13.49 2.68 51.83
N SER A 21 13.85 3.69 51.05
CA SER A 21 13.21 3.98 49.77
C SER A 21 13.45 2.79 48.84
N PHE A 22 12.44 1.93 48.69
CA PHE A 22 12.43 0.94 47.62
C PHE A 22 12.28 1.70 46.30
N LEU A 23 13.40 1.96 45.63
CA LEU A 23 13.38 2.29 44.20
C LEU A 23 12.92 1.01 43.49
N PRO A 24 11.82 1.02 42.72
CA PRO A 24 11.49 -0.11 41.88
C PRO A 24 12.66 -0.31 40.91
N MET A 25 13.30 -1.48 41.00
CA MET A 25 14.31 -1.89 40.04
C MET A 25 13.57 -2.04 38.71
N ALA A 26 13.79 -1.12 37.77
CA ALA A 26 13.29 -1.28 36.42
C ALA A 26 13.89 -2.58 35.88
N LEU A 27 13.05 -3.61 35.72
CA LEU A 27 13.47 -4.79 34.97
C LEU A 27 13.68 -4.33 33.53
N ALA A 28 14.88 -4.51 33.00
CA ALA A 28 15.12 -4.32 31.59
C ALA A 28 14.12 -5.20 30.84
N GLN A 29 13.33 -4.60 29.95
CA GLN A 29 12.45 -5.35 29.06
C GLN A 29 13.32 -6.36 28.31
N GLU A 30 12.86 -7.61 28.18
CA GLU A 30 13.58 -8.62 27.41
C GLU A 30 13.80 -8.08 26.00
N PHE A 31 15.07 -7.97 25.62
CA PHE A 31 15.47 -7.54 24.30
C PHE A 31 15.22 -8.69 23.33
N GLN A 32 14.35 -8.46 22.35
CA GLN A 32 14.12 -9.40 21.26
C GLN A 32 14.62 -8.78 19.95
N THR A 33 15.38 -9.55 19.18
CA THR A 33 15.77 -9.19 17.81
C THR A 33 14.59 -9.39 16.86
N GLY A 34 14.62 -8.73 15.69
CA GLY A 34 13.62 -8.98 14.65
C GLY A 34 13.68 -10.43 14.14
N ASP A 35 12.52 -10.98 13.84
CA ASP A 35 12.36 -12.28 13.16
C ASP A 35 12.56 -12.13 11.63
N PRO A 36 12.76 -13.23 10.88
CA PRO A 36 12.66 -13.20 9.42
C PRO A 36 11.34 -12.61 8.93
N ILE A 37 11.34 -12.05 7.71
CA ILE A 37 10.14 -11.48 7.08
C ILE A 37 9.02 -12.56 7.00
N SER A 38 7.83 -12.21 7.47
CA SER A 38 6.66 -13.09 7.58
C SER A 38 5.37 -12.28 7.64
N SER A 39 4.22 -12.88 7.31
CA SER A 39 2.88 -12.33 7.57
C SER A 39 2.09 -13.20 8.55
N VAL A 40 0.84 -12.82 8.83
CA VAL A 40 -0.15 -13.62 9.57
C VAL A 40 -1.31 -13.90 8.62
N ASP A 41 -1.69 -15.16 8.46
CA ASP A 41 -2.78 -15.57 7.58
C ASP A 41 -4.18 -15.29 8.16
N GLU A 42 -5.24 -15.56 7.39
CA GLU A 42 -6.63 -15.33 7.85
C GLU A 42 -6.99 -16.16 9.09
N SER A 43 -6.32 -17.29 9.33
CA SER A 43 -6.53 -18.14 10.51
C SER A 43 -5.79 -17.64 11.76
N GLY A 44 -4.92 -16.65 11.62
CA GLY A 44 -4.11 -16.08 12.70
C GLY A 44 -2.76 -16.77 12.89
N GLU A 45 -2.37 -17.66 11.99
CA GLU A 45 -1.10 -18.37 12.04
C GLU A 45 0.00 -17.58 11.34
N ARG A 46 1.23 -17.67 11.88
CA ARG A 46 2.38 -17.00 11.28
C ARG A 46 2.87 -17.78 10.06
N VAL A 47 3.00 -17.09 8.93
CA VAL A 47 3.45 -17.67 7.66
C VAL A 47 4.73 -16.98 7.20
N PHE A 48 5.79 -17.77 7.01
CA PHE A 48 7.04 -17.28 6.42
C PHE A 48 6.92 -17.12 4.91
N MET A 49 7.70 -16.19 4.37
CA MET A 49 7.72 -15.88 2.95
C MET A 49 8.03 -17.11 2.09
N SER A 50 7.26 -17.31 1.01
CA SER A 50 7.47 -18.41 0.06
C SER A 50 8.83 -18.32 -0.66
N ASP A 51 9.43 -19.48 -0.96
CA ASP A 51 10.80 -19.58 -1.52
C ASP A 51 10.96 -18.90 -2.90
N ASN A 52 9.88 -18.70 -3.64
CA ASN A 52 9.87 -18.01 -4.94
C ASN A 52 9.84 -16.48 -4.82
N VAL A 53 9.75 -15.91 -3.61
CA VAL A 53 9.68 -14.46 -3.39
C VAL A 53 11.06 -13.89 -3.08
N LYS A 54 11.47 -12.85 -3.82
CA LYS A 54 12.69 -12.07 -3.52
C LYS A 54 12.33 -10.64 -3.12
N VAL A 55 13.03 -10.09 -2.13
CA VAL A 55 12.72 -8.76 -1.57
C VAL A 55 13.90 -7.81 -1.70
N TYR A 56 13.61 -6.59 -2.17
CA TYR A 56 14.59 -5.50 -2.30
C TYR A 56 14.07 -4.23 -1.60
N GLY A 57 14.93 -3.54 -0.85
CA GLY A 57 14.58 -2.32 -0.11
C GLY A 57 14.99 -1.01 -0.82
N SER A 58 14.90 0.10 -0.09
CA SER A 58 15.16 1.51 -0.51
C SER A 58 13.93 2.29 -0.99
N PHE A 59 12.75 1.90 -0.55
CA PHE A 59 11.49 2.58 -0.85
C PHE A 59 11.00 3.38 0.36
N HIS A 60 9.95 4.18 0.18
CA HIS A 60 9.29 4.90 1.26
C HIS A 60 7.78 4.74 1.12
N PHE A 61 7.24 3.84 1.95
CA PHE A 61 5.82 3.47 1.99
C PHE A 61 5.20 3.41 0.59
N SER A 62 5.72 2.50 -0.25
CA SER A 62 5.17 2.31 -1.57
C SER A 62 3.88 1.51 -1.50
N GLU A 63 2.79 2.09 -1.99
CA GLU A 63 1.48 1.42 -2.05
C GLU A 63 1.19 0.82 -3.42
N SER A 64 1.77 1.39 -4.48
CA SER A 64 1.58 0.91 -5.85
C SER A 64 2.88 0.88 -6.65
N CYS A 65 2.92 -0.04 -7.59
CA CYS A 65 3.85 -0.03 -8.70
C CYS A 65 3.11 -0.13 -10.03
N THR A 66 3.76 0.29 -11.11
CA THR A 66 3.33 0.03 -12.49
C THR A 66 4.55 -0.33 -13.34
N PHE A 67 4.40 -1.23 -14.31
CA PHE A 67 5.47 -1.59 -15.23
C PHE A 67 5.43 -0.76 -16.53
N ASP A 68 6.58 -0.21 -16.93
CA ASP A 68 6.77 0.43 -18.23
C ASP A 68 7.48 -0.54 -19.20
N PRO A 69 6.75 -1.19 -20.12
CA PRO A 69 7.34 -2.15 -21.06
C PRO A 69 8.25 -1.51 -22.10
N GLN A 70 8.16 -0.20 -22.36
CA GLN A 70 9.04 0.47 -23.31
C GLN A 70 10.43 0.68 -22.72
N ARG A 71 10.50 1.01 -21.43
CA ARG A 71 11.76 1.16 -20.69
C ARG A 71 12.28 -0.15 -20.11
N ASN A 72 11.41 -1.14 -19.98
CA ASN A 72 11.66 -2.36 -19.20
C ASN A 72 12.03 -2.01 -17.75
N LEU A 73 11.21 -1.14 -17.13
CA LEU A 73 11.42 -0.63 -15.78
C LEU A 73 10.11 -0.66 -14.99
N ILE A 74 10.23 -0.85 -13.69
CA ILE A 74 9.13 -0.77 -12.73
C ILE A 74 9.14 0.63 -12.12
N LEU A 75 7.99 1.28 -12.11
CA LEU A 75 7.76 2.55 -11.43
C LEU A 75 7.15 2.24 -10.06
N ALA A 76 7.89 2.55 -8.99
CA ALA A 76 7.37 2.43 -7.63
C ALA A 76 6.92 3.81 -7.12
N MET A 77 5.66 3.91 -6.72
CA MET A 77 5.09 5.12 -6.14
C MET A 77 5.46 5.16 -4.67
N ASN A 78 6.14 6.20 -4.20
CA ASN A 78 6.55 6.34 -2.80
C ASN A 78 5.76 7.49 -2.17
N ASN A 79 5.11 7.20 -1.04
CA ASN A 79 4.38 8.22 -0.29
C ASN A 79 5.33 9.23 0.35
N GLY A 80 4.82 10.43 0.57
CA GLY A 80 5.35 11.39 1.53
C GLY A 80 5.10 11.00 2.98
N GLU A 81 5.67 11.77 3.90
CA GLU A 81 5.44 11.63 5.34
C GLU A 81 4.05 12.15 5.71
N ARG A 82 3.25 11.34 6.41
CA ARG A 82 1.85 11.69 6.69
C ARG A 82 1.77 12.50 8.00
N GLY A 83 1.22 13.70 7.91
CA GLY A 83 0.81 14.49 9.08
C GLY A 83 1.92 15.31 9.74
N ASP A 84 3.12 15.38 9.15
CA ASP A 84 4.18 16.32 9.57
C ASP A 84 4.02 17.72 8.92
N GLY A 85 3.08 17.86 7.98
CA GLY A 85 2.81 19.08 7.24
C GLY A 85 3.73 19.30 6.04
N SER A 86 4.57 18.33 5.70
CA SER A 86 5.33 18.32 4.45
C SER A 86 4.38 18.25 3.26
N GLU A 87 4.66 19.08 2.26
CA GLU A 87 3.97 19.05 0.98
C GLU A 87 4.96 18.65 -0.12
N ASN A 88 4.44 17.98 -1.15
CA ASN A 88 5.14 17.64 -2.38
C ASN A 88 6.41 16.82 -2.14
N ASP A 89 6.34 15.91 -1.19
CA ASP A 89 7.43 15.05 -0.74
C ASP A 89 7.29 13.58 -1.19
N GLY A 90 6.15 13.21 -1.78
CA GLY A 90 5.97 11.98 -2.54
C GLY A 90 6.85 11.96 -3.79
N PHE A 91 7.25 10.77 -4.21
CA PHE A 91 8.19 10.61 -5.35
C PHE A 91 8.02 9.27 -6.06
N VAL A 92 8.57 9.16 -7.26
CA VAL A 92 8.53 7.93 -8.06
C VAL A 92 9.95 7.41 -8.25
N SER A 93 10.17 6.13 -7.97
CA SER A 93 11.43 5.44 -8.22
C SER A 93 11.35 4.60 -9.49
N LEU A 94 12.45 4.48 -10.22
CA LEU A 94 12.61 3.53 -11.33
C LEU A 94 13.46 2.35 -10.86
N ILE A 95 12.94 1.14 -11.03
CA ILE A 95 13.52 -0.11 -10.56
C ILE A 95 13.73 -1.03 -11.74
N ASN A 96 14.90 -1.68 -11.79
CA ASN A 96 15.16 -2.71 -12.79
C ASN A 96 14.36 -3.98 -12.44
N PRO A 97 14.00 -4.79 -13.44
CA PRO A 97 13.28 -6.04 -13.23
C PRO A 97 13.97 -7.07 -12.33
N ASP A 98 15.28 -6.96 -12.14
CA ASP A 98 16.04 -7.81 -11.22
C ASP A 98 15.97 -7.33 -9.75
N GLY A 99 15.28 -6.23 -9.49
CA GLY A 99 15.12 -5.59 -8.18
C GLY A 99 16.19 -4.55 -7.84
N SER A 100 17.24 -4.41 -8.65
CA SER A 100 18.23 -3.35 -8.45
C SER A 100 17.63 -1.97 -8.75
N VAL A 101 18.05 -0.95 -7.99
CA VAL A 101 17.57 0.41 -8.21
C VAL A 101 18.20 0.99 -9.48
N HIS A 102 17.37 1.43 -10.43
CA HIS A 102 17.82 2.18 -11.60
C HIS A 102 17.94 3.67 -11.29
N THR A 103 16.87 4.27 -10.74
CA THR A 103 16.82 5.69 -10.36
C THR A 103 16.00 5.84 -9.09
N PRO A 104 16.61 6.20 -7.94
CA PRO A 104 15.92 6.19 -6.65
C PRO A 104 14.82 7.25 -6.54
N LYS A 105 15.03 8.43 -7.12
CA LYS A 105 14.00 9.48 -7.26
C LYS A 105 14.05 10.01 -8.68
N TRP A 106 13.03 9.71 -9.47
CA TRP A 106 12.87 10.20 -10.83
C TRP A 106 11.91 11.41 -10.85
N ILE A 107 10.61 11.18 -10.63
CA ILE A 107 9.68 12.26 -10.28
C ILE A 107 9.85 12.55 -8.78
N GLY A 108 9.93 13.81 -8.39
CA GLY A 108 10.21 14.20 -7.00
C GLY A 108 11.69 14.30 -6.64
N VAL A 109 12.60 14.17 -7.62
CA VAL A 109 14.02 14.53 -7.43
C VAL A 109 14.19 16.02 -7.13
N THR A 110 13.39 16.86 -7.78
CA THR A 110 13.18 18.28 -7.47
C THR A 110 11.72 18.49 -7.11
N ARG A 111 11.45 19.40 -6.18
CA ARG A 111 10.08 19.80 -5.82
C ARG A 111 9.54 20.96 -6.66
N ASP A 112 10.39 21.56 -7.52
CA ASP A 112 10.04 22.72 -8.33
C ASP A 112 8.93 22.39 -9.34
N GLY A 113 7.72 22.88 -9.08
CA GLY A 113 6.55 22.64 -9.92
C GLY A 113 5.95 21.24 -9.78
N LEU A 114 6.37 20.46 -8.77
CA LEU A 114 5.77 19.17 -8.46
C LEU A 114 4.60 19.35 -7.50
N GLU A 115 3.49 18.72 -7.84
CA GLU A 115 2.43 18.44 -6.88
C GLU A 115 2.27 16.92 -6.74
N LEU A 116 2.72 16.35 -5.63
CA LEU A 116 2.68 14.92 -5.35
C LEU A 116 2.96 14.64 -3.87
N ASN A 117 1.96 14.24 -3.10
CA ASN A 117 2.09 14.12 -1.65
C ASN A 117 2.11 12.65 -1.20
N HIS A 118 1.04 11.92 -1.44
CA HIS A 118 0.83 10.54 -1.01
C HIS A 118 0.23 9.70 -2.15
N PRO A 119 0.99 9.41 -3.23
CA PRO A 119 0.50 8.59 -4.33
C PRO A 119 0.22 7.14 -3.90
N LEU A 120 -1.06 6.73 -3.95
CA LEU A 120 -1.47 5.39 -3.48
C LEU A 120 -1.63 4.36 -4.59
N GLY A 121 -2.30 4.72 -5.70
CA GLY A 121 -2.47 3.86 -6.87
C GLY A 121 -1.89 4.50 -8.12
N SER A 122 -1.37 3.69 -9.05
CA SER A 122 -0.84 4.16 -10.33
C SER A 122 -1.24 3.28 -11.50
N ALA A 123 -1.26 3.88 -12.69
CA ALA A 123 -1.48 3.19 -13.96
C ALA A 123 -0.75 3.91 -15.10
N ILE A 124 -0.36 3.17 -16.14
CA ILE A 124 0.22 3.73 -17.36
C ILE A 124 -0.76 3.52 -18.51
N LYS A 125 -1.03 4.58 -19.26
CA LYS A 125 -1.81 4.51 -20.49
C LYS A 125 -1.35 5.57 -21.48
N ASN A 126 -1.16 5.20 -22.74
CA ASN A 126 -0.88 6.12 -23.85
C ASN A 126 0.26 7.13 -23.58
N GLY A 127 1.35 6.66 -22.96
CA GLY A 127 2.53 7.48 -22.65
C GLY A 127 2.35 8.41 -21.45
N VAL A 128 1.31 8.20 -20.64
CA VAL A 128 1.01 8.98 -19.44
C VAL A 128 1.01 8.06 -18.23
N LEU A 129 1.68 8.49 -17.16
CA LEU A 129 1.56 7.92 -15.82
C LEU A 129 0.44 8.64 -15.09
N TYR A 130 -0.56 7.90 -14.63
CA TYR A 130 -1.63 8.39 -13.77
C TYR A 130 -1.39 7.90 -12.34
N THR A 131 -1.76 8.72 -11.37
CA THR A 131 -1.79 8.32 -9.97
C THR A 131 -2.94 8.99 -9.26
N VAL A 132 -3.52 8.31 -8.28
CA VAL A 132 -4.28 9.04 -7.26
C VAL A 132 -3.34 9.52 -6.17
N ASP A 133 -3.55 10.76 -5.76
CA ASP A 133 -2.82 11.42 -4.69
C ASP A 133 -3.84 12.22 -3.90
N ILE A 134 -3.98 11.92 -2.61
CA ILE A 134 -4.97 12.55 -1.71
C ILE A 134 -6.40 12.53 -2.28
N ASP A 135 -6.89 13.66 -2.76
CA ASP A 135 -8.20 13.90 -3.36
C ASP A 135 -8.14 14.24 -4.86
N HIS A 136 -7.03 13.89 -5.53
CA HIS A 136 -6.80 14.20 -6.93
C HIS A 136 -6.40 12.96 -7.74
N VAL A 137 -6.81 12.95 -9.01
CA VAL A 137 -6.09 12.22 -10.06
C VAL A 137 -5.04 13.14 -10.64
N ARG A 138 -3.78 12.72 -10.56
CA ARG A 138 -2.63 13.41 -11.12
C ARG A 138 -2.08 12.63 -12.29
N SER A 139 -1.52 13.33 -13.27
CA SER A 139 -0.90 12.72 -14.44
C SER A 139 0.43 13.35 -14.80
N PHE A 140 1.33 12.54 -15.32
CA PHE A 140 2.68 12.91 -15.70
C PHE A 140 3.01 12.32 -17.07
N ASP A 141 3.74 13.08 -17.88
CA ASP A 141 4.32 12.59 -19.12
C ASP A 141 5.29 11.47 -18.77
N LEU A 142 5.02 10.25 -19.23
CA LEU A 142 5.86 9.09 -18.90
C LEU A 142 7.27 9.25 -19.47
N ALA A 143 7.43 10.04 -20.54
CA ALA A 143 8.71 10.24 -21.18
C ALA A 143 9.69 11.04 -20.30
N SER A 144 9.21 12.14 -19.74
CA SER A 144 10.01 13.16 -19.05
C SER A 144 9.73 13.27 -17.55
N GLY A 145 8.64 12.69 -17.05
CA GLY A 145 8.17 12.83 -15.68
C GLY A 145 7.52 14.19 -15.39
N ARG A 146 7.28 15.02 -16.42
CA ARG A 146 6.69 16.35 -16.23
C ARG A 146 5.20 16.25 -15.90
N PRO A 147 4.68 17.03 -14.94
CA PRO A 147 3.25 17.08 -14.66
C PRO A 147 2.43 17.50 -15.89
N ILE A 148 1.27 16.88 -16.08
CA ILE A 148 0.32 17.15 -17.17
C ILE A 148 -0.97 17.77 -16.63
N LYS A 149 -1.72 17.02 -15.82
CA LYS A 149 -3.00 17.44 -15.22
C LYS A 149 -3.07 17.08 -13.74
N SER A 150 -3.86 17.86 -13.01
CA SER A 150 -4.32 17.59 -11.65
C SER A 150 -5.83 17.82 -11.62
N VAL A 151 -6.60 16.74 -11.41
CA VAL A 151 -8.07 16.78 -11.45
C VAL A 151 -8.59 16.47 -10.04
N PRO A 152 -9.26 17.42 -9.36
CA PRO A 152 -9.85 17.17 -8.06
C PRO A 152 -11.03 16.20 -8.18
N ILE A 153 -11.23 15.36 -7.18
CA ILE A 153 -12.40 14.48 -7.04
C ILE A 153 -13.21 14.96 -5.81
N PRO A 154 -14.19 15.86 -6.00
CA PRO A 154 -14.93 16.41 -4.89
C PRO A 154 -15.65 15.33 -4.09
N GLY A 155 -15.45 15.34 -2.76
CA GLY A 155 -16.08 14.40 -1.85
C GLY A 155 -15.35 13.07 -1.65
N SER A 156 -14.24 12.84 -2.35
CA SER A 156 -13.36 11.71 -2.03
C SER A 156 -12.73 11.87 -0.65
N THR A 157 -12.43 10.75 -0.01
CA THR A 157 -11.83 10.69 1.33
C THR A 157 -10.51 9.93 1.33
N ILE A 158 -10.49 8.72 0.76
CA ILE A 158 -9.28 7.90 0.59
C ILE A 158 -9.31 7.29 -0.82
N LEU A 159 -8.80 8.01 -1.80
CA LEU A 159 -8.59 7.44 -3.13
C LEU A 159 -7.46 6.41 -3.09
N ASN A 160 -7.63 5.25 -3.72
CA ASN A 160 -6.63 4.19 -3.66
C ASN A 160 -6.32 3.54 -5.03
N GLY A 161 -7.07 2.52 -5.44
CA GLY A 161 -6.86 1.86 -6.73
C GLY A 161 -7.30 2.72 -7.90
N ILE A 162 -6.58 2.64 -9.02
CA ILE A 162 -6.82 3.40 -10.25
C ILE A 162 -6.68 2.50 -11.49
N ALA A 163 -7.59 2.64 -12.44
CA ALA A 163 -7.49 2.05 -13.77
C ALA A 163 -7.80 3.09 -14.85
N VAL A 164 -7.19 2.94 -16.03
CA VAL A 164 -7.33 3.91 -17.13
C VAL A 164 -7.64 3.19 -18.44
N THR A 165 -8.73 3.58 -19.09
CA THR A 165 -9.17 3.03 -20.38
C THR A 165 -8.43 3.68 -21.56
N GLU A 166 -8.59 3.12 -22.76
CA GLU A 166 -7.91 3.58 -23.98
C GLU A 166 -8.20 5.04 -24.35
N ASP A 167 -9.42 5.52 -24.07
CA ASP A 167 -9.82 6.91 -24.30
C ASP A 167 -9.33 7.88 -23.20
N GLY A 168 -8.61 7.37 -22.18
CA GLY A 168 -8.12 8.17 -21.05
C GLY A 168 -9.15 8.40 -19.94
N THR A 169 -10.29 7.70 -19.96
CA THR A 169 -11.20 7.68 -18.81
C THR A 169 -10.55 6.92 -17.64
N VAL A 170 -10.63 7.51 -16.46
CA VAL A 170 -10.09 6.97 -15.20
C VAL A 170 -11.22 6.43 -14.34
N TYR A 171 -11.02 5.24 -13.77
CA TYR A 171 -11.83 4.69 -12.70
C TYR A 171 -10.99 4.60 -11.44
N THR A 172 -11.48 5.11 -10.31
CA THR A 172 -10.75 5.07 -9.05
C THR A 172 -11.66 4.75 -7.89
N SER A 173 -11.17 3.91 -6.97
CA SER A 173 -11.89 3.60 -5.74
C SER A 173 -11.71 4.69 -4.69
N ASN A 174 -12.70 4.79 -3.79
CA ASN A 174 -12.65 5.53 -2.56
C ASN A 174 -12.89 4.57 -1.39
N SER A 175 -11.82 4.19 -0.70
CA SER A 175 -11.78 3.09 0.28
C SER A 175 -12.32 3.47 1.67
N SER A 176 -13.03 4.58 1.80
CA SER A 176 -13.56 5.11 3.06
C SER A 176 -14.88 5.80 2.81
N ASN A 177 -15.73 5.97 3.83
CA ASN A 177 -17.06 6.53 3.65
C ASN A 177 -17.02 7.90 2.91
N PRO A 178 -17.79 8.09 1.82
CA PRO A 178 -18.63 7.09 1.15
C PRO A 178 -17.80 6.05 0.37
N GLU A 179 -18.13 4.77 0.50
CA GLU A 179 -17.49 3.72 -0.30
C GLU A 179 -18.01 3.77 -1.74
N VAL A 180 -17.18 4.25 -2.66
CA VAL A 180 -17.55 4.56 -4.05
C VAL A 180 -16.43 4.17 -5.00
N VAL A 181 -16.79 3.93 -6.25
CA VAL A 181 -15.88 4.05 -7.39
C VAL A 181 -16.28 5.29 -8.19
N TYR A 182 -15.33 6.19 -8.41
CA TYR A 182 -15.49 7.37 -9.24
C TYR A 182 -15.05 7.09 -10.67
N LYS A 183 -15.68 7.78 -11.61
CA LYS A 183 -15.27 7.88 -13.02
C LYS A 183 -14.84 9.32 -13.30
N VAL A 184 -13.70 9.49 -13.96
CA VAL A 184 -13.21 10.77 -14.46
C VAL A 184 -13.00 10.64 -15.96
N THR A 185 -13.77 11.36 -16.76
CA THR A 185 -13.63 11.30 -18.23
C THR A 185 -12.35 12.00 -18.70
N SER A 186 -11.96 11.80 -19.97
CA SER A 186 -10.82 12.48 -20.59
C SER A 186 -10.93 14.02 -20.58
N ASP A 187 -12.17 14.53 -20.51
CA ASP A 187 -12.51 15.95 -20.40
C ASP A 187 -12.66 16.42 -18.93
N ASP A 188 -12.14 15.63 -17.99
CA ASP A 188 -12.04 15.92 -16.57
C ASP A 188 -13.41 16.03 -15.85
N VAL A 189 -14.45 15.38 -16.40
CA VAL A 189 -15.77 15.30 -15.76
C VAL A 189 -15.79 14.15 -14.74
N VAL A 190 -16.04 14.49 -13.48
CA VAL A 190 -16.11 13.54 -12.37
C VAL A 190 -17.56 13.12 -12.09
N SER A 191 -17.80 11.82 -11.95
CA SER A 191 -19.10 11.27 -11.54
C SER A 191 -18.93 9.99 -10.71
N THR A 192 -19.95 9.64 -9.92
CA THR A 192 -20.05 8.29 -9.34
C THR A 192 -20.24 7.25 -10.44
N PHE A 193 -19.47 6.16 -10.40
CA PHE A 193 -19.62 5.00 -11.27
C PHE A 193 -20.40 3.88 -10.58
N ALA A 194 -19.98 3.50 -9.37
CA ALA A 194 -20.62 2.46 -8.56
C ALA A 194 -20.57 2.85 -7.09
N GLU A 195 -21.66 2.63 -6.35
CA GLU A 195 -21.76 2.95 -4.92
C GLU A 195 -22.65 1.94 -4.19
N GLY A 196 -22.42 1.76 -2.89
CA GLY A 196 -23.18 0.82 -2.07
C GLY A 196 -22.86 -0.65 -2.38
N ALA A 197 -23.71 -1.56 -1.91
CA ALA A 197 -23.50 -2.99 -2.09
C ALA A 197 -23.42 -3.36 -3.59
N PRO A 198 -22.47 -4.23 -4.00
CA PRO A 198 -21.63 -5.10 -3.17
C PRO A 198 -20.25 -4.53 -2.76
N LEU A 199 -20.00 -3.22 -2.91
CA LEU A 199 -18.73 -2.64 -2.44
C LEU A 199 -18.61 -2.76 -0.92
N THR A 200 -17.43 -3.21 -0.47
CA THR A 200 -17.03 -3.26 0.95
C THR A 200 -15.57 -2.80 1.06
N VAL A 201 -15.36 -1.52 1.38
CA VAL A 201 -14.04 -0.88 1.40
C VAL A 201 -13.32 -1.12 0.04
N PRO A 202 -13.85 -0.59 -1.07
CA PRO A 202 -13.30 -0.86 -2.41
C PRO A 202 -11.87 -0.35 -2.51
N ASN A 203 -11.00 -1.11 -3.17
CA ASN A 203 -9.59 -0.78 -3.26
C ASN A 203 -9.04 -0.93 -4.69
N GLY A 204 -8.34 -2.00 -5.04
CA GLY A 204 -7.78 -2.17 -6.38
C GLY A 204 -8.85 -2.08 -7.47
N VAL A 205 -8.51 -1.40 -8.56
CA VAL A 205 -9.35 -1.24 -9.75
C VAL A 205 -8.53 -1.64 -10.96
N ALA A 206 -9.12 -2.42 -11.87
CA ALA A 206 -8.53 -2.79 -13.15
C ALA A 206 -9.59 -2.74 -14.26
N ILE A 207 -9.15 -2.75 -15.51
CA ILE A 207 -10.02 -2.94 -16.68
C ILE A 207 -9.75 -4.34 -17.24
N ASP A 208 -10.80 -5.14 -17.44
CA ASP A 208 -10.65 -6.46 -18.04
C ASP A 208 -10.48 -6.40 -19.57
N THR A 209 -10.25 -7.55 -20.19
CA THR A 209 -10.02 -7.68 -21.64
C THR A 209 -11.25 -7.35 -22.50
N GLN A 210 -12.43 -7.22 -21.88
CA GLN A 210 -13.69 -6.84 -22.51
C GLN A 210 -14.02 -5.34 -22.30
N GLY A 211 -13.20 -4.62 -21.52
CA GLY A 211 -13.40 -3.22 -21.19
C GLY A 211 -14.30 -2.99 -19.97
N ASN A 212 -14.61 -4.03 -19.19
CA ASN A 212 -15.36 -3.92 -17.94
C ASN A 212 -14.46 -3.44 -16.80
N VAL A 213 -15.06 -2.83 -15.78
CA VAL A 213 -14.35 -2.37 -14.59
C VAL A 213 -14.36 -3.46 -13.53
N VAL A 214 -13.18 -3.90 -13.09
CA VAL A 214 -13.04 -4.88 -12.02
C VAL A 214 -12.55 -4.18 -10.76
N VAL A 215 -13.20 -4.46 -9.63
CA VAL A 215 -12.94 -3.85 -8.34
C VAL A 215 -12.74 -4.96 -7.31
N VAL A 216 -11.71 -4.84 -6.47
CA VAL A 216 -11.52 -5.74 -5.32
C VAL A 216 -11.86 -5.01 -4.03
N ASN A 217 -12.43 -5.75 -3.09
CA ASN A 217 -12.81 -5.25 -1.77
C ASN A 217 -11.74 -5.58 -0.74
N ILE A 218 -11.30 -4.59 0.07
CA ILE A 218 -10.54 -4.90 1.30
C ILE A 218 -11.45 -5.56 2.35
N GLY A 219 -12.73 -5.22 2.35
CA GLY A 219 -13.69 -5.63 3.39
C GLY A 219 -13.97 -7.12 3.45
N ASP A 220 -13.82 -7.82 2.31
CA ASP A 220 -14.05 -9.24 2.15
C ASP A 220 -13.06 -9.83 1.11
N ASN A 221 -13.42 -10.94 0.46
CA ASN A 221 -12.61 -11.61 -0.55
C ASN A 221 -13.18 -11.46 -1.97
N ALA A 222 -14.09 -10.52 -2.19
CA ALA A 222 -14.77 -10.36 -3.48
C ALA A 222 -13.88 -9.67 -4.53
N VAL A 223 -14.01 -10.16 -5.76
CA VAL A 223 -13.51 -9.56 -7.01
C VAL A 223 -14.73 -9.32 -7.90
N ILE A 224 -15.16 -8.06 -8.00
CA ILE A 224 -16.44 -7.68 -8.60
C ILE A 224 -16.19 -7.08 -9.98
N THR A 225 -16.85 -7.62 -11.00
CA THR A 225 -16.80 -7.07 -12.36
C THR A 225 -18.08 -6.28 -12.64
N TYR A 226 -17.93 -5.05 -13.10
CA TYR A 226 -18.98 -4.13 -13.50
C TYR A 226 -18.92 -3.86 -15.01
N ASP A 227 -20.06 -3.87 -15.68
CA ASP A 227 -20.15 -3.26 -17.01
C ASP A 227 -19.98 -1.73 -16.94
N LEU A 228 -19.86 -1.07 -18.09
CA LEU A 228 -19.65 0.39 -18.15
C LEU A 228 -20.87 1.23 -17.73
N ASP A 229 -22.04 0.60 -17.57
CA ASP A 229 -23.25 1.22 -17.03
C ASP A 229 -23.32 1.12 -15.49
N GLY A 230 -22.34 0.45 -14.86
CA GLY A 230 -22.24 0.29 -13.41
C GLY A 230 -23.02 -0.90 -12.87
N ASN A 231 -23.46 -1.83 -13.73
CA ASN A 231 -24.13 -3.06 -13.28
C ASN A 231 -23.09 -4.13 -12.95
N VAL A 232 -23.28 -4.84 -11.83
CA VAL A 232 -22.48 -6.03 -11.50
C VAL A 232 -22.83 -7.15 -12.49
N ILE A 233 -21.82 -7.64 -13.20
CA ILE A 233 -21.96 -8.74 -14.18
C ILE A 233 -21.28 -10.03 -13.75
N ASN A 234 -20.33 -9.97 -12.80
CA ASN A 234 -19.67 -11.13 -12.23
C ASN A 234 -19.13 -10.85 -10.82
N THR A 235 -19.02 -11.90 -10.01
CA THR A 235 -18.29 -11.86 -8.73
C THR A 235 -17.52 -13.17 -8.56
N GLU A 236 -16.19 -13.04 -8.46
CA GLU A 236 -15.26 -14.12 -8.12
C GLU A 236 -14.73 -13.89 -6.70
N HIS A 237 -14.02 -14.88 -6.15
CA HIS A 237 -13.53 -14.83 -4.77
C HIS A 237 -12.06 -15.26 -4.69
N THR A 238 -11.26 -14.51 -3.96
CA THR A 238 -9.86 -14.85 -3.62
C THR A 238 -9.80 -15.90 -2.50
N ILE A 239 -8.61 -16.50 -2.30
CA ILE A 239 -8.37 -17.50 -1.25
C ILE A 239 -8.61 -16.92 0.14
N GLU A 240 -8.15 -15.68 0.38
CA GLU A 240 -8.33 -14.94 1.63
C GLU A 240 -8.93 -13.55 1.33
N GLY A 241 -9.54 -12.92 2.32
CA GLY A 241 -10.01 -11.54 2.21
C GLY A 241 -8.90 -10.49 2.29
N GLY A 242 -9.28 -9.22 2.44
CA GLY A 242 -8.31 -8.14 2.59
C GLY A 242 -7.61 -7.77 1.29
N ASN A 243 -8.33 -7.89 0.17
CA ASN A 243 -7.78 -7.65 -1.17
C ASN A 243 -7.32 -6.20 -1.34
N ASP A 244 -6.21 -6.00 -2.03
CA ASP A 244 -5.63 -4.69 -2.29
C ASP A 244 -5.38 -4.47 -3.78
N GLY A 245 -4.27 -4.99 -4.31
CA GLY A 245 -3.93 -4.89 -5.73
C GLY A 245 -4.62 -5.93 -6.58
N ILE A 246 -4.92 -5.58 -7.82
CA ILE A 246 -5.38 -6.51 -8.85
C ILE A 246 -4.66 -6.25 -10.17
N VAL A 247 -4.21 -7.32 -10.82
CA VAL A 247 -3.77 -7.31 -12.21
C VAL A 247 -4.56 -8.34 -13.00
N ILE A 248 -4.92 -8.00 -14.24
CA ILE A 248 -5.62 -8.87 -15.17
C ILE A 248 -4.74 -9.05 -16.41
N LEU A 249 -4.48 -10.30 -16.78
CA LEU A 249 -3.71 -10.66 -17.96
C LEU A 249 -4.60 -10.72 -19.22
N ASP A 250 -3.96 -10.76 -20.40
CA ASP A 250 -4.64 -10.79 -21.70
C ASP A 250 -5.53 -12.03 -21.91
N ASP A 251 -5.26 -13.12 -21.20
CA ASP A 251 -6.09 -14.34 -21.19
C ASP A 251 -7.27 -14.26 -20.20
N GLY A 252 -7.39 -13.17 -19.43
CA GLY A 252 -8.40 -12.95 -18.41
C GLY A 252 -8.04 -13.46 -17.02
N THR A 253 -6.86 -14.06 -16.84
CA THR A 253 -6.35 -14.47 -15.53
C THR A 253 -6.16 -13.25 -14.62
N LYS A 254 -6.67 -13.33 -13.40
CA LYS A 254 -6.56 -12.27 -12.39
C LYS A 254 -5.58 -12.68 -11.31
N TYR A 255 -4.70 -11.78 -10.91
CA TYR A 255 -3.88 -11.90 -9.71
C TYR A 255 -4.30 -10.84 -8.70
N VAL A 256 -4.47 -11.23 -7.45
CA VAL A 256 -4.97 -10.35 -6.37
C VAL A 256 -4.13 -10.54 -5.11
N SER A 257 -3.65 -9.45 -4.53
CA SER A 257 -2.88 -9.45 -3.29
C SER A 257 -3.80 -9.21 -2.11
N SER A 258 -3.49 -9.85 -0.98
CA SER A 258 -4.11 -9.54 0.31
C SER A 258 -3.17 -8.67 1.15
N VAL A 259 -3.50 -7.41 1.35
CA VAL A 259 -2.71 -6.53 2.24
C VAL A 259 -2.86 -6.92 3.71
N ARG A 260 -3.96 -7.58 4.07
CA ARG A 260 -4.21 -8.03 5.45
C ARG A 260 -3.46 -9.32 5.78
N PHE A 261 -3.41 -10.27 4.86
CA PHE A 261 -2.95 -11.64 5.14
C PHE A 261 -1.68 -12.04 4.38
N GLY A 262 -1.32 -11.29 3.34
CA GLY A 262 -0.06 -11.46 2.63
C GLY A 262 -0.04 -12.58 1.61
N SER A 263 -1.21 -13.06 1.20
CA SER A 263 -1.40 -14.00 0.09
C SER A 263 -1.47 -13.31 -1.26
N VAL A 264 -1.17 -14.07 -2.31
CA VAL A 264 -1.43 -13.72 -3.72
C VAL A 264 -2.27 -14.82 -4.33
N SER A 265 -3.51 -14.49 -4.69
CA SER A 265 -4.44 -15.38 -5.37
C SER A 265 -4.31 -15.24 -6.88
N LYS A 266 -4.43 -16.34 -7.62
CA LYS A 266 -4.66 -16.40 -9.08
C LYS A 266 -6.08 -16.90 -9.33
N ILE A 267 -6.79 -16.28 -10.26
CA ILE A 267 -8.13 -16.69 -10.69
C ILE A 267 -8.10 -16.78 -12.20
N GLU A 268 -8.09 -18.00 -12.72
CA GLU A 268 -8.27 -18.24 -14.17
C GLU A 268 -9.76 -18.13 -14.52
N PRO A 269 -10.12 -17.70 -15.75
CA PRO A 269 -11.52 -17.56 -16.14
C PRO A 269 -12.36 -18.81 -15.89
N GLY A 270 -13.37 -18.68 -15.04
CA GLY A 270 -14.31 -19.76 -14.70
C GLY A 270 -13.75 -20.83 -13.76
N GLN A 271 -12.58 -20.62 -13.16
CA GLN A 271 -12.00 -21.47 -12.12
C GLN A 271 -12.09 -20.80 -10.74
N ASP A 272 -11.99 -21.60 -9.69
CA ASP A 272 -11.79 -21.10 -8.34
C ASP A 272 -10.36 -20.55 -8.17
N ALA A 273 -10.16 -19.72 -7.14
CA ALA A 273 -8.85 -19.15 -6.86
C ALA A 273 -7.80 -20.22 -6.48
N GLU A 274 -6.54 -19.96 -6.82
CA GLU A 274 -5.35 -20.70 -6.42
C GLU A 274 -4.39 -19.78 -5.66
N LEU A 275 -3.73 -20.30 -4.61
CA LEU A 275 -2.69 -19.58 -3.87
C LEU A 275 -1.33 -19.71 -4.58
N ILE A 276 -0.74 -18.60 -5.00
CA ILE A 276 0.54 -18.59 -5.75
C ILE A 276 1.73 -18.16 -4.87
N ALA A 277 1.47 -17.33 -3.87
CA ALA A 277 2.46 -16.93 -2.87
C ALA A 277 1.77 -16.56 -1.56
N ALA A 278 2.50 -16.67 -0.46
CA ALA A 278 2.06 -16.27 0.88
C ALA A 278 3.23 -15.73 1.72
N GLY A 279 2.93 -15.21 2.91
CA GLY A 279 3.95 -14.71 3.83
C GLY A 279 4.51 -13.33 3.47
N ILE A 280 3.83 -12.57 2.60
CA ILE A 280 4.26 -11.24 2.14
C ILE A 280 3.61 -10.18 3.05
N PRO A 281 4.35 -9.58 4.00
CA PRO A 281 3.73 -8.68 4.97
C PRO A 281 3.24 -7.40 4.32
N SER A 282 1.96 -7.08 4.56
CA SER A 282 1.33 -5.89 4.00
C SER A 282 1.53 -5.82 2.49
N ALA A 283 1.21 -6.94 1.81
CA ALA A 283 1.24 -7.07 0.36
C ALA A 283 0.22 -6.10 -0.25
N ALA A 284 0.69 -4.89 -0.55
CA ALA A 284 -0.13 -3.79 -1.01
C ALA A 284 -0.59 -4.04 -2.46
N SER A 285 -0.65 -3.00 -3.30
CA SER A 285 -1.00 -3.20 -4.71
C SER A 285 0.00 -4.11 -5.45
N MET A 286 -0.13 -4.27 -6.77
CA MET A 286 0.84 -5.02 -7.56
C MET A 286 0.91 -4.53 -9.00
N CYS A 287 2.02 -4.84 -9.66
CA CYS A 287 2.16 -4.69 -11.10
C CYS A 287 2.68 -5.99 -11.72
N TYR A 288 2.34 -6.20 -12.99
CA TYR A 288 2.86 -7.31 -13.78
C TYR A 288 3.91 -6.82 -14.77
N ASP A 289 5.03 -7.52 -14.76
CA ASP A 289 6.10 -7.39 -15.71
C ASP A 289 5.97 -8.53 -16.74
N PRO A 290 5.38 -8.26 -17.93
CA PRO A 290 5.22 -9.27 -18.97
C PRO A 290 6.53 -9.67 -19.65
N VAL A 291 7.61 -8.90 -19.50
CA VAL A 291 8.89 -9.19 -20.18
C VAL A 291 9.66 -10.23 -19.39
N GLN A 292 9.61 -10.18 -18.06
CA GLN A 292 10.22 -11.17 -17.19
C GLN A 292 9.22 -12.21 -16.67
N ASN A 293 7.94 -12.07 -17.00
CA ASN A 293 6.83 -12.90 -16.54
C ASN A 293 6.80 -13.01 -15.00
N GLN A 294 6.63 -11.87 -14.33
CA GLN A 294 6.65 -11.82 -12.87
C GLN A 294 5.67 -10.78 -12.32
N LEU A 295 5.20 -11.01 -11.10
CA LEU A 295 4.51 -10.00 -10.31
C LEU A 295 5.50 -9.26 -9.43
N VAL A 296 5.24 -7.97 -9.24
CA VAL A 296 5.98 -7.12 -8.30
C VAL A 296 4.99 -6.48 -7.35
N ILE A 297 5.27 -6.59 -6.05
CA ILE A 297 4.34 -6.23 -4.98
C ILE A 297 5.05 -5.34 -3.97
N PRO A 298 4.59 -4.10 -3.73
CA PRO A 298 5.09 -3.31 -2.61
C PRO A 298 4.71 -3.90 -1.25
N LEU A 299 5.67 -3.87 -0.33
CA LEU A 299 5.48 -4.17 1.08
C LEU A 299 5.51 -2.82 1.81
N ASN A 300 4.39 -2.09 1.77
CA ASN A 300 4.33 -0.65 2.12
C ASN A 300 5.05 -0.33 3.46
N GLY A 301 4.69 -1.00 4.56
CA GLY A 301 5.28 -0.80 5.89
C GLY A 301 6.70 -1.36 6.07
N ASN A 302 7.20 -2.13 5.10
CA ASN A 302 8.56 -2.69 5.12
C ASN A 302 9.52 -1.95 4.17
N TYR A 303 9.04 -0.93 3.44
CA TYR A 303 9.88 -0.12 2.56
C TYR A 303 10.63 -0.94 1.50
N ALA A 304 9.92 -1.92 0.94
CA ALA A 304 10.46 -2.93 0.04
C ALA A 304 9.50 -3.31 -1.08
N LEU A 305 10.02 -3.97 -2.11
CA LEU A 305 9.25 -4.65 -3.17
C LEU A 305 9.57 -6.15 -3.14
N ALA A 306 8.54 -6.99 -3.23
CA ALA A 306 8.62 -8.42 -3.51
C ALA A 306 8.50 -8.69 -5.00
N PHE A 307 9.28 -9.63 -5.50
CA PHE A 307 9.28 -10.11 -6.87
C PHE A 307 8.92 -11.59 -6.88
N ILE A 308 7.91 -11.94 -7.69
CA ILE A 308 7.33 -13.29 -7.77
C ILE A 308 7.33 -13.73 -9.23
N PRO A 309 8.29 -14.58 -9.66
CA PRO A 309 8.26 -15.18 -10.98
C PRO A 309 7.00 -16.02 -11.16
N LEU A 310 6.32 -15.84 -12.29
CA LEU A 310 5.22 -16.68 -12.72
C LEU A 310 5.82 -17.79 -13.59
N ASN A 311 5.66 -19.04 -13.15
CA ASN A 311 6.05 -20.19 -13.95
C ASN A 311 4.86 -20.57 -14.84
N ASP A 312 5.12 -20.74 -16.14
CA ASP A 312 4.19 -21.36 -17.08
C ASP A 312 3.98 -22.86 -16.76
#